data_AF-A0A4P9W1A6-F1
#
_entry.id   AF-A0A4P9W1A6-F1
#
_cell.length_a   1.000
_cell.length_b   1.000
_cell.length_c   1.000
_cell.angle_alpha   90.00
_cell.angle_beta   90.00
_cell.angle_gamma   90.00
#
_symmetry.space_group_name_H-M   'P 1'
#
loop_
_entity.id
_entity.type
_entity.pdbx_description
1 polymer ?
#
loop_
_entity_poly.entity_id
_entity_poly.type
_entity_poly.pdbx_seq_one_letter_code
_entity_poly.pdbx_strand_id
1 'polypeptide(L)'
;MTDLYEYYAADPSLDAHTGVSELYGYRIVHVDGSCLDNGSTNARAGMGLYYGRDSPLNAAVQYLLANPMNNGSEVMAAAAVMAVVWSETAECRMPMYKTLCIATDSTYVMHEAAKVASSRRFNAEAWAFYDTALQQLRNIGIDMILLKVKGHDTSLENNEAD
;
A
#
# COMPACT_ATOMS: atom_id res chain seq x y z
N MET A 1 -8.66 -11.23 19.76
CA MET A 1 -7.44 -11.11 18.93
C MET A 1 -7.49 -9.68 18.42
N THR A 2 -6.63 -8.81 18.93
CA THR A 2 -6.58 -7.39 18.53
C THR A 2 -6.31 -7.33 17.03
N ASP A 3 -7.01 -6.44 16.32
CA ASP A 3 -6.73 -6.18 14.91
C ASP A 3 -5.24 -5.79 14.77
N LEU A 4 -4.53 -6.36 13.81
CA LEU A 4 -3.11 -6.08 13.63
C LEU A 4 -2.90 -4.58 13.34
N TYR A 5 -3.84 -3.94 12.64
CA TYR A 5 -3.80 -2.49 12.46
C TYR A 5 -3.89 -1.75 13.80
N GLU A 6 -4.87 -2.09 14.64
CA GLU A 6 -5.03 -1.47 15.97
C GLU A 6 -3.78 -1.67 16.84
N TYR A 7 -3.09 -2.81 16.71
CA TYR A 7 -1.83 -3.06 17.41
C TYR A 7 -0.73 -2.06 17.01
N TYR A 8 -0.52 -1.86 15.71
CA TYR A 8 0.47 -0.90 15.22
C TYR A 8 0.05 0.55 15.47
N ALA A 9 -1.23 0.88 15.27
CA ALA A 9 -1.75 2.23 15.47
C ALA A 9 -1.76 2.66 16.96
N ALA A 10 -1.81 1.71 17.90
CA ALA A 10 -1.74 1.99 19.33
C ALA A 10 -0.31 2.14 19.87
N ASP A 11 0.71 2.00 19.04
CA ASP A 11 2.10 2.19 19.44
C ASP A 11 2.35 3.65 19.88
N PRO A 12 2.74 3.91 21.14
CA PRO A 12 2.97 5.26 21.63
C PRO A 12 4.18 5.96 21.00
N SER A 13 5.04 5.22 20.28
CA SER A 13 6.18 5.75 19.54
C SER A 13 5.91 5.98 18.06
N LEU A 14 4.71 5.62 17.58
CA LEU A 14 4.28 5.95 16.23
C LEU A 14 3.99 7.45 16.13
N ASP A 15 4.74 8.15 15.27
CA ASP A 15 4.41 9.51 14.90
C ASP A 15 3.30 9.50 13.84
N ALA A 16 2.09 9.87 14.26
CA ALA A 16 0.92 9.95 13.38
C ALA A 16 1.09 10.93 12.21
N HIS A 17 2.01 11.90 12.29
CA HIS A 17 2.29 12.81 11.17
C HIS A 17 3.12 12.13 10.08
N THR A 18 4.00 11.21 10.42
CA THR A 18 4.93 10.59 9.45
C THR A 18 4.64 9.11 9.20
N GLY A 19 3.77 8.50 10.01
CA GLY A 19 3.50 7.08 10.01
C GLY A 19 4.69 6.24 10.47
N VAL A 20 5.72 6.83 11.08
CA VAL A 20 6.97 6.13 11.44
C VAL A 20 7.01 5.86 12.95
N SER A 21 7.37 4.63 13.31
CA SER A 21 7.80 4.27 14.66
C SER A 21 9.31 4.06 14.67
N GLU A 22 10.04 5.05 15.18
CA GLU A 22 11.52 4.99 15.23
C GLU A 22 12.01 3.93 16.22
N LEU A 23 11.27 3.74 17.33
CA LEU A 23 11.65 2.82 18.39
C LEU A 23 11.58 1.36 17.92
N TYR A 24 10.52 1.01 17.19
CA TYR A 24 10.29 -0.35 16.72
C TYR A 24 10.71 -0.56 15.26
N GLY A 25 11.05 0.51 14.55
CA GLY A 25 11.65 0.45 13.22
C GLY A 25 10.67 -0.01 12.14
N TYR A 26 9.45 0.55 12.14
CA TYR A 26 8.47 0.30 11.08
C TYR A 26 7.81 1.60 10.60
N ARG A 27 7.19 1.53 9.42
CA ARG A 27 6.38 2.61 8.85
C ARG A 27 5.01 2.10 8.43
N ILE A 28 3.94 2.81 8.77
CA ILE A 28 2.60 2.61 8.24
C ILE A 28 2.38 3.56 7.06
N VAL A 29 1.86 3.04 5.95
CA VAL A 29 1.44 3.80 4.77
C VAL A 29 0.05 3.32 4.38
N HIS A 30 -0.89 4.24 4.17
CA HIS A 30 -2.24 3.93 3.74
C HIS A 30 -2.34 3.99 2.22
N VAL A 31 -3.05 3.04 1.64
CA VAL A 31 -3.28 2.95 0.20
C VAL A 31 -4.73 2.65 -0.10
N ASP A 32 -5.22 3.25 -1.18
CA ASP A 32 -6.50 2.94 -1.78
C ASP A 32 -6.37 2.88 -3.31
N GLY A 33 -7.19 2.05 -3.94
CA GLY A 33 -7.32 2.01 -5.38
C GLY A 33 -8.78 2.05 -5.83
N SER A 34 -9.19 3.15 -6.46
CA SER A 34 -10.55 3.32 -6.96
C SER A 34 -10.64 3.22 -8.49
N CYS A 35 -11.78 2.72 -8.99
CA CYS A 35 -12.08 2.68 -10.43
C CYS A 35 -13.49 3.19 -10.73
N LEU A 36 -13.57 4.28 -11.49
CA LEU A 36 -14.80 4.80 -12.09
C LEU A 36 -15.18 3.96 -13.30
N ASP A 37 -16.49 3.74 -13.49
CA ASP A 37 -17.03 2.92 -14.58
C ASP A 37 -16.42 1.50 -14.62
N ASN A 38 -16.14 0.91 -13.46
CA ASN A 38 -15.48 -0.39 -13.33
C ASN A 38 -16.14 -1.48 -14.18
N GLY A 39 -15.34 -2.21 -14.97
CA GLY A 39 -15.80 -3.26 -15.89
C GLY A 39 -16.34 -2.74 -17.23
N SER A 40 -16.28 -1.43 -17.48
CA SER A 40 -16.67 -0.79 -18.74
C SER A 40 -15.46 -0.47 -19.62
N THR A 41 -15.70 -0.27 -20.93
CA THR A 41 -14.70 0.30 -21.85
C THR A 41 -14.31 1.73 -21.52
N ASN A 42 -15.12 2.43 -20.72
CA ASN A 42 -14.85 3.79 -20.25
C ASN A 42 -14.18 3.83 -18.86
N ALA A 43 -13.80 2.66 -18.33
CA ALA A 43 -13.21 2.57 -16.99
C ALA A 43 -11.99 3.48 -16.84
N ARG A 44 -11.89 4.15 -15.70
CA ARG A 44 -10.76 4.99 -15.31
C ARG A 44 -10.44 4.72 -13.86
N ALA A 45 -9.21 4.32 -13.58
CA ALA A 45 -8.78 4.03 -12.23
C ALA A 45 -7.65 4.96 -11.78
N GLY A 46 -7.58 5.15 -10.47
CA GLY A 46 -6.53 5.86 -9.77
C GLY A 46 -6.10 5.07 -8.54
N MET A 47 -5.04 5.53 -7.91
CA MET A 47 -4.56 5.02 -6.63
C MET A 47 -4.07 6.17 -5.77
N GLY A 48 -4.45 6.18 -4.51
CA GLY A 48 -3.95 7.12 -3.52
C GLY A 48 -2.93 6.47 -2.61
N LEU A 49 -1.84 7.20 -2.37
CA LEU A 49 -0.76 6.81 -1.48
C LEU A 49 -0.62 7.87 -0.40
N TYR A 50 -0.78 7.47 0.86
CA TYR A 50 -0.69 8.38 2.00
C TYR A 50 0.36 7.92 3.01
N TYR A 51 1.45 8.67 3.08
CA TYR A 51 2.64 8.43 3.88
C TYR A 51 2.63 9.16 5.23
N GLY A 52 1.57 9.91 5.53
CA GLY A 52 1.47 10.81 6.67
C GLY A 52 1.17 12.24 6.27
N ARG A 53 0.80 13.05 7.25
CA ARG A 53 0.40 14.44 7.07
C ARG A 53 1.54 15.25 6.47
N ASP A 54 1.23 16.06 5.44
CA ASP A 54 2.17 16.94 4.75
C ASP A 54 3.39 16.21 4.13
N SER A 55 3.34 14.88 3.99
CA SER A 55 4.42 14.14 3.35
C SER A 55 4.50 14.50 1.87
N PRO A 56 5.69 14.88 1.35
CA PRO A 56 5.87 15.15 -0.08
C PRO A 56 5.73 13.90 -0.96
N LEU A 57 5.64 12.72 -0.33
CA LEU A 57 5.42 11.45 -1.01
C LEU A 57 3.93 11.10 -1.17
N ASN A 58 3.03 11.87 -0.54
CA ASN A 58 1.60 11.69 -0.76
C ASN A 58 1.27 11.95 -2.23
N ALA A 59 0.49 11.06 -2.83
CA ALA A 59 0.22 11.14 -4.26
C ALA A 59 -1.12 10.50 -4.62
N ALA A 60 -1.84 11.17 -5.51
CA ALA A 60 -2.91 10.57 -6.30
C ALA A 60 -2.36 10.25 -7.69
N VAL A 61 -2.28 8.97 -8.04
CA VAL A 61 -1.62 8.49 -9.25
C VAL A 61 -2.64 7.83 -10.16
N GLN A 62 -2.56 8.13 -11.46
CA GLN A 62 -3.41 7.49 -12.44
C GLN A 62 -2.98 6.03 -12.65
N TYR A 63 -3.95 5.11 -12.72
CA TYR A 63 -3.70 3.73 -13.11
C TYR A 63 -3.42 3.65 -14.62
N LEU A 64 -2.29 3.06 -15.01
CA LEU A 64 -1.80 3.10 -16.39
C LEU A 64 -1.93 1.78 -17.16
N LEU A 65 -2.31 0.68 -16.51
CA LEU A 65 -2.46 -0.60 -17.22
C LEU A 65 -3.76 -0.61 -18.04
N ALA A 66 -3.76 -1.39 -19.11
CA ALA A 66 -4.94 -1.57 -19.95
C ALA A 66 -6.09 -2.20 -19.15
N ASN A 67 -7.33 -1.83 -19.48
CA ASN A 67 -8.55 -2.31 -18.81
C ASN A 67 -8.53 -2.09 -17.29
N PRO A 68 -8.52 -0.83 -16.83
CA PRO A 68 -8.53 -0.50 -15.41
C PRO A 68 -9.72 -1.16 -14.69
N MET A 69 -9.43 -1.75 -13.54
CA MET A 69 -10.39 -2.41 -12.67
C MET A 69 -10.09 -2.03 -11.22
N ASN A 70 -11.12 -1.98 -10.37
CA ASN A 70 -10.97 -1.61 -8.96
C ASN A 70 -9.93 -2.50 -8.25
N ASN A 71 -10.06 -3.81 -8.39
CA ASN A 71 -9.11 -4.76 -7.80
C ASN A 71 -7.69 -4.62 -8.38
N GLY A 72 -7.56 -4.13 -9.61
CA GLY A 72 -6.26 -3.86 -10.22
C GLY A 72 -5.61 -2.62 -9.61
N SER A 73 -6.37 -1.53 -9.44
CA SER A 73 -5.87 -0.30 -8.82
C SER A 73 -5.42 -0.51 -7.39
N GLU A 74 -6.13 -1.31 -6.62
CA GLU A 74 -5.80 -1.66 -5.23
C GLU A 74 -4.44 -2.38 -5.11
N VAL A 75 -4.21 -3.36 -5.97
CA VAL A 75 -2.93 -4.09 -6.04
C VAL A 75 -1.82 -3.16 -6.49
N MET A 76 -2.09 -2.31 -7.49
CA MET A 76 -1.10 -1.34 -7.97
C MET A 76 -0.77 -0.28 -6.92
N ALA A 77 -1.71 0.12 -6.08
CA ALA A 77 -1.47 1.06 -4.98
C ALA A 77 -0.44 0.48 -3.99
N ALA A 78 -0.64 -0.77 -3.57
CA ALA A 78 0.32 -1.49 -2.73
C ALA A 78 1.68 -1.66 -3.43
N ALA A 79 1.69 -2.01 -4.73
CA ALA A 79 2.93 -2.12 -5.51
C ALA A 79 3.69 -0.79 -5.62
N ALA A 80 2.97 0.31 -5.85
CA ALA A 80 3.53 1.64 -6.00
C ALA A 80 4.21 2.11 -4.71
N VAL A 81 3.59 1.90 -3.55
CA VAL A 81 4.23 2.23 -2.27
C VAL A 81 5.53 1.46 -2.07
N MET A 82 5.54 0.16 -2.35
CA MET A 82 6.76 -0.64 -2.23
C MET A 82 7.87 -0.12 -3.15
N ALA A 83 7.53 0.27 -4.39
CA ALA A 83 8.48 0.82 -5.35
C ALA A 83 9.04 2.18 -4.91
N VAL A 84 8.19 3.08 -4.41
CA VAL A 84 8.60 4.39 -3.86
C VAL A 84 9.53 4.18 -2.66
N VAL A 85 9.14 3.32 -1.71
CA VAL A 85 9.97 3.03 -0.52
C VAL A 85 11.33 2.48 -0.91
N TRP A 86 11.37 1.53 -1.86
CA TRP A 86 12.62 0.99 -2.37
C TRP A 86 13.50 2.09 -2.98
N SER A 87 12.95 2.93 -3.85
CA SER A 87 13.71 4.01 -4.52
C SER A 87 14.23 5.04 -3.51
N GLU A 88 13.35 5.54 -2.62
CA GLU A 88 13.72 6.55 -1.63
C GLU A 88 14.75 6.02 -0.63
N THR A 89 14.69 4.73 -0.27
CA THR A 89 15.70 4.10 0.59
C THR A 89 17.04 3.93 -0.14
N ALA A 90 17.01 3.44 -1.39
CA ALA A 90 18.20 3.25 -2.21
C ALA A 90 18.95 4.58 -2.48
N GLU A 91 18.21 5.67 -2.56
CA GLU A 91 18.75 7.03 -2.76
C GLU A 91 19.02 7.78 -1.44
N CYS A 92 18.91 7.10 -0.29
CA CYS A 92 19.12 7.66 1.05
C CYS A 92 18.25 8.89 1.37
N ARG A 93 17.08 9.00 0.74
CA ARG A 93 16.09 10.06 0.97
C ARG A 93 15.05 9.69 2.02
N MET A 94 14.92 8.41 2.37
CA MET A 94 14.07 7.91 3.43
C MET A 94 14.90 7.20 4.51
N PRO A 95 14.64 7.42 5.81
CA PRO A 95 15.27 6.65 6.87
C PRO A 95 14.92 5.17 6.71
N MET A 96 15.91 4.30 6.90
CA MET A 96 15.72 2.87 6.81
C MET A 96 14.93 2.36 8.01
N TYR A 97 13.84 1.65 7.75
CA TYR A 97 13.08 0.87 8.71
C TYR A 97 13.12 -0.60 8.32
N LYS A 98 12.86 -1.49 9.27
CA LYS A 98 12.85 -2.94 9.02
C LYS A 98 11.55 -3.42 8.40
N THR A 99 10.44 -2.73 8.68
CA THR A 99 9.11 -3.19 8.27
C THR A 99 8.30 -2.07 7.63
N LEU A 100 7.82 -2.32 6.42
CA LEU A 100 6.77 -1.53 5.77
C LEU A 100 5.41 -2.16 6.06
N CYS A 101 4.54 -1.44 6.75
CA CYS A 101 3.16 -1.80 7.00
C CYS A 101 2.27 -1.07 5.98
N ILE A 102 1.65 -1.80 5.06
CA ILE A 102 0.71 -1.23 4.08
C ILE A 102 -0.70 -1.44 4.60
N ALA A 103 -1.37 -0.33 4.93
CA ALA A 103 -2.74 -0.31 5.42
C ALA A 103 -3.72 -0.13 4.24
N THR A 104 -4.68 -1.04 4.10
CA THR A 104 -5.69 -1.02 3.02
C THR A 104 -7.00 -1.61 3.50
N ASP A 105 -8.12 -1.14 2.95
CA ASP A 105 -9.43 -1.76 3.13
C ASP A 105 -9.75 -2.82 2.05
N SER A 106 -8.84 -3.06 1.11
CA SER A 106 -9.06 -4.03 0.05
C SER A 106 -8.96 -5.47 0.55
N THR A 107 -10.12 -6.11 0.79
CA THR A 107 -10.16 -7.55 1.10
C THR A 107 -9.58 -8.40 -0.04
N TYR A 108 -9.63 -7.90 -1.27
CA TYR A 108 -9.01 -8.55 -2.43
C TYR A 108 -7.50 -8.62 -2.27
N VAL A 109 -6.82 -7.51 -1.98
CA VAL A 109 -5.37 -7.48 -1.74
C VAL A 109 -5.01 -8.41 -0.58
N MET A 110 -5.70 -8.29 0.55
CA MET A 110 -5.45 -9.11 1.76
C MET A 110 -5.51 -10.61 1.47
N HIS A 111 -6.51 -11.07 0.71
CA HIS A 111 -6.70 -12.50 0.45
C HIS A 111 -5.80 -13.02 -0.67
N GLU A 112 -5.62 -12.27 -1.77
CA GLU A 112 -4.86 -12.74 -2.92
C GLU A 112 -3.34 -12.65 -2.68
N ALA A 113 -2.85 -11.65 -1.94
CA ALA A 113 -1.44 -11.52 -1.60
C ALA A 113 -0.90 -12.72 -0.81
N ALA A 114 -1.74 -13.38 0.00
CA ALA A 114 -1.39 -14.58 0.76
C ALA A 114 -1.25 -15.85 -0.12
N LYS A 115 -1.75 -15.82 -1.36
CA LYS A 115 -1.69 -16.97 -2.27
C LYS A 115 -0.38 -17.02 -3.05
N VAL A 116 -0.07 -18.20 -3.57
CA VAL A 116 1.06 -18.39 -4.49
C VAL A 116 0.81 -17.62 -5.80
N ALA A 117 1.84 -16.93 -6.30
CA ALA A 117 1.74 -16.06 -7.49
C ALA A 117 1.06 -16.74 -8.70
N SER A 118 1.36 -18.01 -8.96
CA SER A 118 0.77 -18.79 -10.07
C SER A 118 -0.75 -18.99 -9.98
N SER A 119 -1.36 -18.77 -8.82
CA SER A 119 -2.81 -18.84 -8.63
C SER A 119 -3.54 -17.53 -8.95
N ARG A 120 -2.82 -16.41 -9.04
CA ARG A 120 -3.38 -15.07 -9.27
C ARG A 120 -3.58 -14.84 -10.77
N ARG A 121 -4.73 -15.29 -11.30
CA ARG A 121 -5.05 -15.19 -12.74
C ARG A 121 -5.67 -13.86 -13.16
N PHE A 122 -6.36 -13.19 -12.23
CA PHE A 122 -6.94 -11.87 -12.46
C PHE A 122 -5.95 -10.78 -12.05
N ASN A 123 -5.91 -9.67 -12.80
CA ASN A 123 -4.96 -8.57 -12.58
C ASN A 123 -3.50 -9.04 -12.54
N ALA A 124 -3.16 -10.07 -13.34
CA ALA A 124 -1.85 -10.72 -13.30
C ALA A 124 -0.68 -9.75 -13.52
N GLU A 125 -0.87 -8.73 -14.36
CA GLU A 125 0.12 -7.69 -14.59
C GLU A 125 0.34 -6.82 -13.34
N ALA A 126 -0.73 -6.38 -12.66
CA ALA A 126 -0.61 -5.66 -11.39
C ALA A 126 0.09 -6.50 -10.31
N TRP A 127 -0.22 -7.80 -10.23
CA TRP A 127 0.46 -8.72 -9.32
C TRP A 127 1.94 -8.92 -9.67
N ALA A 128 2.31 -8.87 -10.95
CA ALA A 128 3.72 -8.92 -11.36
C ALA A 128 4.51 -7.69 -10.88
N PHE A 129 3.91 -6.49 -10.93
CA PHE A 129 4.49 -5.30 -10.32
C PHE A 129 4.62 -5.45 -8.80
N TYR A 130 3.57 -5.93 -8.13
CA TYR A 130 3.58 -6.20 -6.70
C TYR A 130 4.70 -7.16 -6.29
N ASP A 131 4.80 -8.32 -6.96
CA ASP A 131 5.79 -9.35 -6.62
C ASP A 131 7.22 -8.85 -6.88
N THR A 132 7.42 -8.05 -7.94
CA THR A 132 8.71 -7.42 -8.25
C THR A 132 9.10 -6.42 -7.18
N ALA A 133 8.20 -5.50 -6.80
CA ALA A 133 8.47 -4.48 -5.80
C ALA A 133 8.70 -5.09 -4.41
N LEU A 134 7.93 -6.13 -4.04
CA LEU A 134 8.14 -6.88 -2.81
C LEU A 134 9.52 -7.54 -2.77
N GLN A 135 9.96 -8.14 -3.88
CA GLN A 135 11.30 -8.73 -3.96
C GLN A 135 12.40 -7.67 -3.83
N GLN A 136 12.21 -6.49 -4.42
CA GLN A 136 13.16 -5.38 -4.29
C GLN A 136 13.30 -4.89 -2.84
N LEU A 137 12.20 -4.76 -2.10
CA LEU A 137 12.24 -4.42 -0.66
C LEU A 137 12.98 -5.48 0.16
N ARG A 138 12.68 -6.76 -0.06
CA ARG A 138 13.35 -7.87 0.63
C ARG A 138 14.85 -7.89 0.37
N ASN A 139 15.28 -7.57 -0.84
CA ASN A 139 16.70 -7.53 -1.21
C ASN A 139 17.47 -6.44 -0.45
N ILE A 140 16.80 -5.38 0.01
CA ILE A 140 17.41 -4.32 0.83
C ILE A 140 17.12 -4.49 2.33
N GLY A 141 16.54 -5.63 2.73
CA GLY A 141 16.30 -5.98 4.14
C GLY A 141 15.05 -5.36 4.76
N ILE A 142 14.08 -4.93 3.93
CA ILE A 142 12.78 -4.43 4.39
C ILE A 142 11.72 -5.53 4.22
N ASP A 143 11.11 -5.91 5.34
CA ASP A 143 9.93 -6.78 5.37
C ASP A 143 8.66 -5.98 5.09
N MET A 144 7.61 -6.64 4.59
CA MET A 144 6.32 -6.01 4.32
C MET A 144 5.19 -6.77 4.99
N ILE A 145 4.28 -6.03 5.64
CA ILE A 145 3.08 -6.53 6.29
C ILE A 145 1.86 -5.79 5.74
N LEU A 146 0.82 -6.53 5.39
CA LEU A 146 -0.49 -5.95 5.06
C LEU A 146 -1.32 -5.79 6.34
N LEU A 147 -1.85 -4.58 6.55
CA LEU A 147 -2.75 -4.25 7.64
C LEU A 147 -4.15 -4.01 7.06
N LYS A 148 -5.13 -4.76 7.58
CA LYS A 148 -6.53 -4.58 7.19
C LYS A 148 -7.11 -3.37 7.92
N VAL A 149 -7.62 -2.41 7.16
CA VAL A 149 -8.43 -1.30 7.69
C VAL A 149 -9.91 -1.56 7.37
N LYS A 150 -10.81 -0.99 8.16
CA LYS A 150 -12.25 -1.05 7.87
C LYS A 150 -12.53 -0.17 6.63
N GLY A 151 -13.38 -0.65 5.73
CA GLY A 151 -13.81 0.18 4.60
C GLY A 151 -14.74 1.28 5.08
N HIS A 152 -14.59 2.48 4.50
CA HIS A 152 -15.19 3.73 5.00
C HIS A 152 -14.88 4.01 6.49
N ASP A 153 -13.71 3.54 6.96
CA ASP A 153 -13.23 3.95 8.27
C ASP A 153 -13.09 5.48 8.28
N THR A 154 -13.64 6.11 9.30
CA THR A 154 -13.54 7.57 9.50
C THR A 154 -12.14 7.99 9.96
N SER A 155 -11.17 7.07 9.97
CA SER A 155 -9.77 7.38 10.21
C SER A 155 -9.28 8.34 9.12
N LEU A 156 -8.65 9.43 9.55
CA LEU A 156 -8.25 10.50 8.65
C LEU A 156 -7.29 9.96 7.58
N GLU A 157 -6.43 9.02 7.95
CA GLU A 157 -5.41 8.43 7.09
C GLU A 157 -5.98 7.58 5.96
N ASN A 158 -7.05 6.81 6.20
CA ASN A 158 -7.69 6.03 5.14
C ASN A 158 -8.48 6.93 4.19
N ASN A 159 -9.10 8.00 4.71
CA ASN A 159 -9.83 8.99 3.90
C ASN A 159 -8.91 9.89 3.06
N GLU A 160 -7.64 10.06 3.45
CA GLU A 160 -6.65 10.77 2.64
C GLU A 160 -6.09 9.89 1.51
N ALA A 161 -6.26 8.57 1.60
CA ALA A 161 -5.87 7.63 0.56
C ALA A 161 -6.97 7.39 -0.50
N ASP A 162 -8.25 7.35 -0.10
CA ASP A 162 -9.43 7.25 -1.00
C ASP A 162 -9.63 8.49 -1.90
#